data_AF-A0AAU2X7B5-F1
#
_entry.id   AF-A0AAU2X7B5-F1
#
_cell.length_a   1.000
_cell.length_b   1.000
_cell.length_c   1.000
_cell.angle_alpha   90.00
_cell.angle_beta   90.00
_cell.angle_gamma   90.00
#
_symmetry.space_group_name_H-M   'P 1'
#
loop_
_entity.id
_entity.type
_entity.pdbx_description
1 polymer ?
#
loop_
_entity_poly.entity_id
_entity_poly.type
_entity_poly.pdbx_seq_one_letter_code
_entity_poly.pdbx_strand_id
1 'polypeptide(L)'
;MTRISLSPRTVGLLCAAAAQCLVGASTGVSSVLSGYPPAAGQMLRYSLAAAVLFAVLRIRRVRFLMPTLRELALLALLALAGQSLYTLFLLSAVQHADPATVGSVIGAGPLLLAVAAPLLARRSPTAPVVCAAALVTAGAMVVQGFGHATGLGLALAGGVALCEVGVPLIAAPLLPRLGPLRVAAYSTVMAVVQMFLLGLVTGKATAIPALSAAETSALLYLALALTAGAFLLWFTALTRISAETAGLFVGLVPVSAAFSGLVLAQGSLTASQFAGTLLVGAGVAVGIRRQRPPKPSTTLVSPVPLTPLVPLPAEAN
;
A
#
# COMPACT_ATOMS: atom_id res chain seq x y z
N MET A 1 -7.06 -32.33 15.10
CA MET A 1 -6.35 -31.11 14.66
C MET A 1 -7.34 -29.95 14.58
N THR A 2 -7.49 -29.18 15.64
CA THR A 2 -8.32 -27.98 15.71
C THR A 2 -7.74 -26.92 14.79
N ARG A 3 -8.38 -26.66 13.65
CA ARG A 3 -8.01 -25.51 12.79
C ARG A 3 -8.27 -24.26 13.61
N ILE A 4 -7.21 -23.56 14.03
CA ILE A 4 -7.31 -22.21 14.60
C ILE A 4 -7.93 -21.34 13.50
N SER A 5 -9.24 -21.14 13.53
CA SER A 5 -9.92 -20.27 12.58
C SER A 5 -9.67 -18.83 13.01
N LEU A 6 -8.65 -18.21 12.43
CA LEU A 6 -8.38 -16.79 12.65
C LEU A 6 -9.59 -15.95 12.22
N SER A 7 -9.98 -14.98 13.05
CA SER A 7 -11.06 -14.06 12.68
C SER A 7 -10.70 -13.27 11.41
N PRO A 8 -11.68 -12.87 10.58
CA PRO A 8 -11.40 -12.06 9.37
C PRO A 8 -10.61 -10.79 9.68
N ARG A 9 -10.89 -10.16 10.83
CA ARG A 9 -10.15 -8.98 11.31
C ARG A 9 -8.70 -9.30 11.63
N THR A 10 -8.43 -10.40 12.35
CA THR A 10 -7.06 -10.83 12.69
C THR A 10 -6.23 -11.05 11.44
N VAL A 11 -6.81 -11.72 10.43
CA VAL A 11 -6.14 -11.89 9.13
C VAL A 11 -5.83 -10.54 8.48
N GLY A 12 -6.77 -9.58 8.52
CA GLY A 12 -6.54 -8.23 8.01
C GLY A 12 -5.38 -7.50 8.69
N LEU A 13 -5.30 -7.58 10.02
CA LEU A 13 -4.20 -6.99 10.80
C LEU A 13 -2.86 -7.64 10.47
N LEU A 14 -2.80 -8.98 10.38
CA LEU A 14 -1.59 -9.70 10.02
C LEU A 14 -1.13 -9.37 8.59
N CYS A 15 -2.07 -9.28 7.65
CA CYS A 15 -1.76 -8.87 6.28
C CYS A 15 -1.23 -7.43 6.21
N ALA A 16 -1.81 -6.49 6.96
CA ALA A 16 -1.32 -5.10 7.01
C ALA A 16 0.10 -5.04 7.58
N ALA A 17 0.34 -5.71 8.70
CA ALA A 17 1.67 -5.80 9.31
C ALA A 17 2.69 -6.41 8.35
N ALA A 18 2.39 -7.58 7.78
CA ALA A 18 3.29 -8.28 6.87
C ALA A 18 3.60 -7.44 5.62
N ALA A 19 2.60 -6.77 5.04
CA ALA A 19 2.82 -5.87 3.90
C ALA A 19 3.80 -4.75 4.24
N GLN A 20 3.58 -4.05 5.36
CA GLN A 20 4.42 -2.90 5.74
C GLN A 20 5.82 -3.32 6.22
N CYS A 21 5.94 -4.50 6.83
CA CYS A 21 7.24 -5.09 7.13
C CYS A 21 8.02 -5.43 5.86
N LEU A 22 7.38 -6.00 4.83
CA LEU A 22 8.01 -6.26 3.53
C LEU A 22 8.47 -4.96 2.86
N VAL A 23 7.66 -3.91 2.95
CA VAL A 23 8.01 -2.57 2.44
C VAL A 23 9.27 -2.05 3.13
N GLY A 24 9.30 -1.98 4.46
CA GLY A 24 10.48 -1.50 5.17
C GLY A 24 11.71 -2.39 4.96
N ALA A 25 11.54 -3.71 4.91
CA ALA A 25 12.64 -4.65 4.67
C ALA A 25 13.28 -4.54 3.29
N SER A 26 12.54 -3.99 2.32
CA SER A 26 13.05 -3.80 0.96
C SER A 26 14.07 -2.66 0.82
N THR A 27 14.20 -1.79 1.82
CA THR A 27 15.12 -0.64 1.79
C THR A 27 16.57 -1.07 1.58
N GLY A 28 17.03 -2.08 2.33
CA GLY A 28 18.38 -2.65 2.18
C GLY A 28 18.62 -3.39 0.86
N VAL A 29 17.57 -3.95 0.25
CA VAL A 29 17.68 -4.62 -1.06
C VAL A 29 17.69 -3.62 -2.21
N SER A 30 16.97 -2.50 -2.06
CA SER A 30 16.88 -1.46 -3.08
C SER A 30 18.22 -0.74 -3.32
N SER A 31 19.11 -0.72 -2.33
CA SER A 31 20.45 -0.13 -2.48
C SER A 31 21.34 -0.89 -3.48
N VAL A 32 21.10 -2.19 -3.67
CA VAL A 32 21.79 -3.02 -4.69
C VAL A 32 21.51 -2.52 -6.10
N LEU A 33 20.35 -1.87 -6.32
CA LEU A 33 19.94 -1.29 -7.61
C LEU A 33 20.29 0.20 -7.73
N SER A 34 21.08 0.77 -6.83
CA SER A 34 21.41 2.21 -6.83
C SER A 34 22.12 2.68 -8.11
N GLY A 35 22.92 1.81 -8.75
CA GLY A 35 23.57 2.08 -10.02
C GLY A 35 22.69 1.83 -11.26
N TYR A 36 21.52 1.20 -11.09
CA TYR A 36 20.65 0.83 -12.19
C TYR A 36 19.63 1.96 -12.49
N PRO A 37 19.29 2.24 -13.77
CA PRO A 37 18.33 3.29 -14.09
C PRO A 37 16.97 3.08 -13.40
N PRO A 38 16.49 4.04 -12.56
CA PRO A 38 15.30 3.82 -11.74
C PRO A 38 14.02 3.50 -12.54
N ALA A 39 13.83 4.15 -13.69
CA ALA A 39 12.68 3.90 -14.55
C ALA A 39 12.70 2.48 -15.15
N ALA A 40 13.87 2.02 -15.63
CA ALA A 40 14.03 0.67 -16.16
C ALA A 40 13.84 -0.38 -15.05
N GLY A 41 14.42 -0.16 -13.87
CA GLY A 41 14.28 -1.07 -12.73
C GLY A 41 12.82 -1.20 -12.29
N GLN A 42 12.09 -0.09 -12.22
CA GLN A 42 10.66 -0.11 -11.93
C GLN A 42 9.84 -0.81 -13.02
N MET A 43 10.11 -0.53 -14.30
CA MET A 43 9.39 -1.16 -15.40
C MET A 43 9.57 -2.68 -15.40
N LEU A 44 10.80 -3.18 -15.19
CA LEU A 44 11.05 -4.61 -15.06
C LEU A 44 10.37 -5.21 -13.82
N ARG A 45 10.47 -4.52 -12.68
CA ARG A 45 9.85 -4.95 -11.41
C ARG A 45 8.34 -5.13 -11.56
N TYR A 46 7.63 -4.11 -12.07
CA TYR A 46 6.18 -4.19 -12.22
C TYR A 46 5.76 -5.12 -13.34
N SER A 47 6.54 -5.25 -14.42
CA SER A 47 6.27 -6.22 -15.49
C SER A 47 6.29 -7.65 -14.95
N LEU A 48 7.33 -8.00 -14.18
CA LEU A 48 7.44 -9.31 -13.55
C LEU A 48 6.33 -9.53 -12.51
N ALA A 49 6.06 -8.53 -11.66
CA ALA A 49 4.99 -8.61 -10.66
C ALA A 49 3.62 -8.82 -11.32
N ALA A 50 3.32 -8.08 -12.40
CA ALA A 50 2.10 -8.26 -13.17
C ALA A 50 2.01 -9.68 -13.74
N ALA A 51 3.07 -10.18 -14.40
CA ALA A 51 3.09 -11.54 -14.94
C ALA A 51 2.78 -12.59 -13.86
N VAL A 52 3.38 -12.46 -12.67
CA VAL A 52 3.15 -13.36 -11.54
C VAL A 52 1.73 -13.25 -11.00
N LEU A 53 1.19 -12.05 -10.81
CA LEU A 53 -0.17 -11.86 -10.31
C LEU A 53 -1.22 -12.39 -11.29
N PHE A 54 -1.00 -12.22 -12.59
CA PHE A 54 -1.86 -12.82 -13.64
C PHE A 54 -1.72 -14.34 -13.70
N ALA A 55 -0.52 -14.88 -13.51
CA ALA A 55 -0.33 -16.34 -13.38
C ALA A 55 -1.09 -16.88 -12.16
N VAL A 56 -1.03 -16.20 -11.01
CA VAL A 56 -1.80 -16.56 -9.81
C VAL A 56 -3.31 -16.48 -10.08
N LEU A 57 -3.80 -15.44 -10.76
CA LEU A 57 -5.21 -15.35 -11.18
C LEU A 57 -5.64 -16.58 -11.99
N ARG A 58 -4.79 -16.98 -12.95
CA ARG A 58 -5.05 -18.12 -13.83
C ARG A 58 -5.03 -19.46 -13.09
N ILE A 59 -4.04 -19.68 -12.22
CA ILE A 59 -3.87 -20.90 -11.41
C ILE A 59 -5.02 -21.05 -10.42
N ARG A 60 -5.42 -19.95 -9.76
CA ARG A 60 -6.53 -19.93 -8.80
C ARG A 60 -7.90 -19.96 -9.48
N ARG A 61 -7.95 -20.03 -10.82
CA ARG A 61 -9.18 -20.02 -11.64
C ARG A 61 -10.14 -18.89 -11.26
N VAL A 62 -9.58 -17.75 -10.87
CA VAL A 62 -10.37 -16.57 -10.54
C VAL A 62 -10.94 -16.04 -11.85
N ARG A 63 -12.26 -15.87 -11.94
CA ARG A 63 -12.91 -15.36 -13.15
C ARG A 63 -12.30 -14.00 -13.53
N PHE A 64 -11.86 -13.86 -14.78
CA PHE A 64 -11.47 -12.57 -15.33
C PHE A 64 -12.69 -11.65 -15.33
N LEU A 65 -12.53 -10.48 -14.71
CA LEU A 65 -13.57 -9.47 -14.63
C LEU A 65 -12.97 -8.20 -15.21
N MET A 66 -13.48 -7.78 -16.36
CA MET A 66 -13.01 -6.54 -16.99
C MET A 66 -13.40 -5.34 -16.13
N PRO A 67 -12.44 -4.45 -15.81
CA PRO A 67 -12.74 -3.17 -15.18
C PRO A 67 -13.64 -2.32 -16.08
N THR A 68 -14.58 -1.62 -15.47
CA THR A 68 -15.33 -0.52 -16.12
C THR A 68 -14.38 0.66 -16.38
N LEU A 69 -14.77 1.61 -17.24
CA LEU A 69 -13.98 2.83 -17.48
C LEU A 69 -13.69 3.60 -16.18
N ARG A 70 -14.65 3.65 -15.25
CA ARG A 70 -14.47 4.28 -13.95
C ARG A 70 -13.42 3.54 -13.10
N GLU A 71 -13.49 2.21 -13.05
CA GLU A 71 -12.50 1.42 -12.32
C GLU A 71 -11.13 1.50 -12.98
N LEU A 72 -11.06 1.56 -14.31
CA LEU A 72 -9.82 1.75 -15.03
C LEU A 72 -9.18 3.10 -14.69
N ALA A 73 -9.97 4.18 -14.65
CA ALA A 73 -9.50 5.50 -14.22
C ALA A 73 -9.01 5.48 -12.76
N LEU A 74 -9.73 4.81 -11.86
CA LEU A 74 -9.31 4.65 -10.46
C LEU A 74 -8.06 3.78 -10.32
N LEU A 75 -7.91 2.72 -11.13
CA LEU A 75 -6.71 1.87 -11.16
C LEU A 75 -5.50 2.63 -11.70
N ALA A 76 -5.70 3.46 -12.73
CA ALA A 76 -4.67 4.35 -13.25
C ALA A 76 -4.27 5.39 -12.20
N LEU A 77 -5.25 6.00 -11.51
CA LEU A 77 -4.99 6.94 -10.41
C LEU A 77 -4.29 6.25 -9.23
N LEU A 78 -4.65 5.01 -8.91
CA LEU A 78 -4.02 4.20 -7.87
C LEU A 78 -2.56 3.89 -8.21
N ALA A 79 -2.28 3.51 -9.46
CA ALA A 79 -0.92 3.28 -9.93
C ALA A 79 -0.11 4.59 -9.98
N LEU A 80 -0.74 5.69 -10.38
CA LEU A 80 -0.12 7.00 -10.40
C LEU A 80 0.27 7.42 -8.98
N ALA A 81 -0.69 7.44 -8.06
CA ALA A 81 -0.48 7.83 -6.67
C ALA A 81 0.44 6.87 -5.93
N GLY A 82 0.32 5.55 -6.09
CA GLY A 82 1.12 4.60 -5.32
C GLY A 82 2.50 4.32 -5.89
N GLN A 83 2.71 4.56 -7.18
CA GLN A 83 3.93 4.14 -7.88
C GLN A 83 4.59 5.35 -8.56
N SER A 84 3.98 5.85 -9.63
CA SER A 84 4.66 6.76 -10.55
C SER A 84 4.91 8.15 -9.96
N LEU A 85 3.84 8.82 -9.53
CA LEU A 85 3.92 10.14 -8.91
C LEU A 85 4.61 10.07 -7.54
N TYR A 86 4.35 9.02 -6.76
CA TYR A 86 5.06 8.74 -5.51
C TYR A 86 6.57 8.72 -5.72
N THR A 87 7.05 7.96 -6.70
CA THR A 87 8.49 7.84 -6.94
C THR A 87 9.08 9.14 -7.45
N LEU A 88 8.37 9.87 -8.32
CA LEU A 88 8.84 11.17 -8.81
C LEU A 88 8.98 12.18 -7.66
N PHE A 89 7.98 12.29 -6.80
CA PHE A 89 8.06 13.15 -5.62
C PHE A 89 9.15 12.69 -4.64
N LEU A 90 9.27 11.39 -4.39
CA LEU A 90 10.26 10.86 -3.47
C LEU A 90 11.69 11.13 -3.96
N LEU A 91 11.99 10.78 -5.22
CA LEU A 91 13.31 11.01 -5.82
C LEU A 91 13.66 12.50 -5.89
N SER A 92 12.67 13.35 -6.17
CA SER A 92 12.88 14.81 -6.19
C SER A 92 13.05 15.37 -4.79
N ALA A 93 12.33 14.85 -3.79
CA ALA A 93 12.41 15.30 -2.40
C ALA A 93 13.79 15.03 -1.81
N VAL A 94 14.36 13.83 -2.03
CA VAL A 94 15.68 13.46 -1.51
C VAL A 94 16.84 14.20 -2.18
N GLN A 95 16.61 14.91 -3.28
CA GLN A 95 17.58 15.84 -3.87
C GLN A 95 17.60 17.21 -3.15
N HIS A 96 16.55 17.53 -2.39
CA HIS A 96 16.31 18.85 -1.80
C HIS A 96 16.14 18.81 -0.27
N ALA A 97 16.20 17.62 0.33
CA ALA A 97 16.08 17.36 1.75
C ALA A 97 16.73 16.03 2.09
N ASP A 98 17.24 15.92 3.32
CA ASP A 98 17.84 14.69 3.81
C ASP A 98 16.81 13.56 3.86
N PRO A 99 17.18 12.30 3.52
CA PRO A 99 16.28 11.15 3.57
C PRO A 99 15.56 10.98 4.92
N ALA A 100 16.23 11.34 6.02
CA ALA A 100 15.65 11.35 7.37
C ALA A 100 14.44 12.30 7.47
N THR A 101 14.58 13.55 6.99
CA THR A 101 13.49 14.54 7.01
C THR A 101 12.36 14.16 6.07
N VAL A 102 12.68 13.72 4.85
CA VAL A 102 11.68 13.25 3.88
C VAL A 102 10.88 12.09 4.47
N GLY A 103 11.58 11.12 5.05
CA GLY A 103 10.99 9.99 5.75
C GLY A 103 10.07 10.43 6.90
N SER A 104 10.52 11.36 7.75
CA SER A 104 9.71 11.87 8.87
C SER A 104 8.42 12.56 8.42
N VAL A 105 8.44 13.29 7.31
CA VAL A 105 7.23 13.89 6.71
C VAL A 105 6.29 12.80 6.18
N ILE A 106 6.82 11.80 5.49
CA ILE A 106 6.04 10.64 5.01
C ILE A 106 5.45 9.86 6.20
N GLY A 107 6.20 9.74 7.29
CA GLY A 107 5.78 9.12 8.56
C GLY A 107 4.61 9.83 9.27
N ALA A 108 4.20 11.02 8.80
CA ALA A 108 2.95 11.67 9.20
C ALA A 108 1.70 11.05 8.52
N GLY A 109 1.88 10.17 7.54
CA GLY A 109 0.84 9.45 6.80
C GLY A 109 -0.24 8.81 7.68
N PRO A 110 0.09 8.08 8.77
CA PRO A 110 -0.91 7.53 9.70
C PRO A 110 -1.83 8.59 10.28
N LEU A 111 -1.29 9.73 10.72
CA LEU A 111 -2.06 10.84 11.28
C LEU A 111 -2.94 11.51 10.22
N LEU A 112 -2.39 11.75 9.03
CA LEU A 112 -3.13 12.30 7.90
C LEU A 112 -4.29 11.37 7.51
N LEU A 113 -4.07 10.06 7.40
CA LEU A 113 -5.11 9.10 7.05
C LEU A 113 -6.17 8.96 8.14
N ALA A 114 -5.78 9.02 9.42
CA ALA A 114 -6.69 8.98 10.55
C ALA A 114 -7.69 10.16 10.56
N VAL A 115 -7.33 11.29 9.94
CA VAL A 115 -8.20 12.45 9.79
C VAL A 115 -8.93 12.43 8.44
N ALA A 116 -8.22 12.20 7.34
CA ALA A 116 -8.77 12.27 5.99
C ALA A 116 -9.81 11.18 5.71
N ALA A 117 -9.57 9.93 6.13
CA ALA A 117 -10.46 8.82 5.82
C ALA A 117 -11.86 8.95 6.47
N PRO A 118 -12.01 9.32 7.75
CA PRO A 118 -13.32 9.62 8.33
C PRO A 118 -14.01 10.80 7.64
N LEU A 119 -13.30 11.90 7.41
CA LEU A 119 -13.88 13.11 6.81
C LEU A 119 -14.41 12.84 5.40
N LEU A 120 -13.65 12.11 4.57
CA LEU A 120 -14.09 11.73 3.23
C LEU A 120 -15.28 10.76 3.27
N ALA A 121 -15.36 9.93 4.31
CA ALA A 121 -16.52 9.09 4.59
C ALA A 121 -17.67 9.82 5.32
N ARG A 122 -17.60 11.16 5.44
CA ARG A 122 -18.58 12.01 6.16
C ARG A 122 -18.80 11.59 7.62
N ARG A 123 -17.74 11.14 8.28
CA ARG A 123 -17.67 10.77 9.71
C ARG A 123 -16.67 11.67 10.42
N SER A 124 -16.87 11.93 11.70
CA SER A 124 -15.90 12.69 12.50
C SER A 124 -14.72 11.80 12.93
N PRO A 125 -13.46 12.28 12.82
CA PRO A 125 -12.31 11.62 13.41
C PRO A 125 -12.51 11.49 14.93
N THR A 126 -12.35 10.28 15.47
CA THR A 126 -12.50 10.05 16.91
C THR A 126 -11.16 10.30 17.61
N ALA A 127 -11.17 11.00 18.74
CA ALA A 127 -9.96 11.28 19.52
C ALA A 127 -9.07 10.03 19.76
N PRO A 128 -9.60 8.85 20.11
CA PRO A 128 -8.75 7.67 20.31
C PRO A 128 -7.95 7.22 19.07
N VAL A 129 -8.53 7.35 17.88
CA VAL A 129 -7.86 6.98 16.62
C VAL A 129 -6.80 8.00 16.26
N VAL A 130 -7.10 9.29 16.46
CA VAL A 130 -6.14 10.38 16.23
C VAL A 130 -4.97 10.27 17.21
N CYS A 131 -5.22 9.99 18.50
CA CYS A 131 -4.15 9.77 19.48
C CYS A 131 -3.27 8.55 19.13
N ALA A 132 -3.87 7.44 18.70
CA ALA A 132 -3.12 6.27 18.25
C ALA A 132 -2.24 6.60 17.03
N ALA A 133 -2.80 7.29 16.04
CA ALA A 133 -2.08 7.71 14.85
C ALA A 133 -0.96 8.71 15.16
N ALA A 134 -1.20 9.64 16.09
CA ALA A 134 -0.20 10.59 16.56
C ALA A 134 0.97 9.88 17.25
N LEU A 135 0.72 8.85 18.08
CA LEU A 135 1.77 8.02 18.68
C LEU A 135 2.59 7.28 17.62
N VAL A 136 1.91 6.69 16.62
CA VAL A 136 2.58 6.01 15.50
C VAL A 136 3.45 6.98 14.71
N THR A 137 2.91 8.15 14.36
CA THR A 137 3.64 9.19 13.63
C THR A 137 4.82 9.71 14.44
N ALA A 138 4.65 10.02 15.72
CA ALA A 138 5.74 10.45 16.59
C ALA A 138 6.83 9.39 16.68
N GLY A 139 6.46 8.11 16.84
CA GLY A 139 7.41 7.01 16.84
C GLY A 139 8.16 6.88 15.50
N ALA A 140 7.45 6.96 14.37
CA ALA A 140 8.05 6.94 13.03
C ALA A 140 9.03 8.09 12.79
N MET A 141 8.71 9.30 13.27
CA MET A 141 9.60 10.46 13.20
C MET A 141 10.83 10.27 14.10
N VAL A 142 10.68 9.67 15.28
CA VAL A 142 11.81 9.36 16.18
C VAL A 142 12.73 8.29 15.57
N VAL A 143 12.19 7.29 14.87
CA VAL A 143 12.98 6.28 14.16
C VAL A 143 13.77 6.89 13.01
N GLN A 144 13.15 7.79 12.23
CA GLN A 144 13.75 8.35 11.02
C GLN A 144 14.68 9.54 11.31
N GLY A 145 14.35 10.35 12.31
CA GLY A 145 15.07 11.56 12.67
C GLY A 145 14.76 12.75 11.77
N PHE A 146 15.50 13.84 11.98
CA PHE A 146 15.41 15.05 11.18
C PHE A 146 16.81 15.50 10.76
N GLY A 147 16.89 16.08 9.58
CA GLY A 147 18.09 16.66 8.99
C GLY A 147 17.75 17.94 8.22
N HIS A 148 18.63 18.33 7.31
CA HIS A 148 18.43 19.48 6.45
C HIS A 148 17.24 19.29 5.51
N ALA A 149 16.49 20.37 5.25
CA ALA A 149 15.48 20.40 4.21
C ALA A 149 15.25 21.81 3.70
N THR A 150 15.09 21.93 2.39
CA THR A 150 14.58 23.14 1.75
C THR A 150 13.05 23.14 1.74
N GLY A 151 12.42 24.31 1.53
CA GLY A 151 10.96 24.41 1.40
C GLY A 151 10.40 23.54 0.26
N LEU A 152 11.13 23.45 -0.86
CA LEU A 152 10.76 22.57 -1.98
C LEU A 152 10.84 21.09 -1.57
N GLY A 153 11.90 20.69 -0.87
CA GLY A 153 12.05 19.32 -0.36
C GLY A 153 10.90 18.91 0.56
N LEU A 154 10.49 19.81 1.48
CA LEU A 154 9.33 19.59 2.35
C LEU A 154 8.01 19.50 1.57
N ALA A 155 7.80 20.37 0.57
CA ALA A 155 6.61 20.33 -0.27
C ALA A 155 6.52 19.02 -1.07
N LEU A 156 7.63 18.56 -1.65
CA LEU A 156 7.71 17.29 -2.37
C LEU A 156 7.48 16.10 -1.42
N ALA A 157 8.08 16.09 -0.23
CA ALA A 157 7.84 15.06 0.78
C ALA A 157 6.38 15.03 1.24
N GLY A 158 5.74 16.20 1.36
CA GLY A 158 4.30 16.32 1.58
C GLY A 158 3.49 15.71 0.44
N GLY A 159 3.91 15.90 -0.81
CA GLY A 159 3.34 15.23 -1.99
C GLY A 159 3.42 13.70 -1.90
N VAL A 160 4.55 13.16 -1.41
CA VAL A 160 4.71 11.72 -1.14
C VAL A 160 3.72 11.25 -0.07
N ALA A 161 3.59 11.98 1.04
CA ALA A 161 2.65 11.66 2.11
C ALA A 161 1.19 11.68 1.63
N LEU A 162 0.81 12.65 0.79
CA LEU A 162 -0.52 12.72 0.17
C LEU A 162 -0.79 11.56 -0.78
N CYS A 163 0.21 11.17 -1.58
CA CYS A 163 0.15 9.99 -2.43
C CYS A 163 -0.12 8.72 -1.61
N GLU A 164 0.63 8.55 -0.53
CA GLU A 164 0.51 7.40 0.37
C GLU A 164 -0.86 7.33 1.06
N VAL A 165 -1.38 8.46 1.55
CA VAL A 165 -2.75 8.56 2.10
C VAL A 165 -3.80 8.29 1.03
N GLY A 166 -3.55 8.72 -0.21
CA GLY A 166 -4.44 8.51 -1.35
C GLY A 166 -4.60 7.04 -1.72
N VAL A 167 -3.53 6.24 -1.68
CA VAL A 167 -3.54 4.82 -2.08
C VAL A 167 -4.68 4.01 -1.44
N PRO A 168 -4.82 3.93 -0.10
CA PRO A 168 -5.90 3.16 0.51
C PRO A 168 -7.28 3.76 0.22
N LEU A 169 -7.40 5.09 0.07
CA LEU A 169 -8.67 5.77 -0.23
C LEU A 169 -9.14 5.50 -1.68
N ILE A 170 -8.22 5.50 -2.64
CA ILE A 170 -8.48 5.19 -4.05
C ILE A 170 -8.75 3.70 -4.22
N ALA A 171 -8.05 2.84 -3.47
CA ALA A 171 -8.24 1.39 -3.53
C ALA A 171 -9.57 0.93 -2.94
N ALA A 172 -10.03 1.57 -1.85
CA ALA A 172 -11.26 1.20 -1.15
C ALA A 172 -12.49 0.92 -2.05
N PRO A 173 -12.88 1.80 -3.01
CA PRO A 173 -14.01 1.55 -3.89
C PRO A 173 -13.80 0.41 -4.91
N LEU A 174 -12.56 0.04 -5.23
CA LEU A 174 -12.24 -1.02 -6.19
C LEU A 174 -12.38 -2.43 -5.57
N LEU A 175 -12.09 -2.54 -4.28
CA LEU A 175 -11.96 -3.82 -3.58
C LEU A 175 -13.24 -4.67 -3.50
N PRO A 176 -14.45 -4.12 -3.30
CA PRO A 176 -15.67 -4.93 -3.19
C PRO A 176 -15.99 -5.74 -4.46
N ARG A 177 -15.75 -5.16 -5.64
CA ARG A 177 -16.07 -5.79 -6.93
C ARG A 177 -14.89 -6.53 -7.55
N LEU A 178 -13.72 -5.89 -7.59
CA LEU A 178 -12.54 -6.49 -8.21
C LEU A 178 -11.83 -7.47 -7.26
N GLY A 179 -11.87 -7.23 -5.96
CA GLY A 179 -11.12 -8.01 -4.97
C GLY A 179 -9.62 -7.71 -5.00
N PRO A 180 -8.87 -8.13 -3.96
CA PRO A 180 -7.50 -7.69 -3.74
C PRO A 180 -6.52 -8.15 -4.82
N LEU A 181 -6.67 -9.39 -5.31
CA LEU A 181 -5.78 -9.95 -6.33
C LEU A 181 -5.91 -9.23 -7.68
N ARG A 182 -7.14 -8.89 -8.10
CA ARG A 182 -7.36 -8.17 -9.36
C ARG A 182 -6.92 -6.71 -9.25
N VAL A 183 -7.17 -6.05 -8.11
CA VAL A 183 -6.67 -4.69 -7.87
C VAL A 183 -5.14 -4.65 -7.96
N ALA A 184 -4.44 -5.61 -7.32
CA ALA A 184 -2.99 -5.73 -7.44
C ALA A 184 -2.52 -5.96 -8.88
N ALA A 185 -3.17 -6.90 -9.60
CA ALA A 185 -2.78 -7.25 -10.96
C ALA A 185 -3.00 -6.09 -11.95
N TYR A 186 -4.16 -5.44 -11.88
CA TYR A 186 -4.44 -4.31 -12.78
C TYR A 186 -3.63 -3.06 -12.42
N SER A 187 -3.41 -2.75 -11.14
CA SER A 187 -2.61 -1.59 -10.75
C SER A 187 -1.14 -1.74 -11.16
N THR A 188 -0.58 -2.96 -11.08
CA THR A 188 0.78 -3.24 -11.57
C THR A 188 0.91 -3.08 -13.08
N VAL A 189 -0.10 -3.51 -13.86
CA VAL A 189 -0.15 -3.24 -15.31
C VAL A 189 -0.22 -1.74 -15.60
N MET A 190 -1.08 -1.00 -14.88
CA MET A 190 -1.15 0.47 -15.05
C MET A 190 0.19 1.14 -14.70
N ALA A 191 0.91 0.63 -13.69
CA ALA A 191 2.24 1.13 -13.33
C ALA A 191 3.26 0.88 -14.45
N VAL A 192 3.24 -0.30 -15.10
CA VAL A 192 4.10 -0.58 -16.27
C VAL A 192 3.82 0.42 -17.40
N VAL A 193 2.55 0.65 -17.73
CA VAL A 193 2.17 1.60 -18.79
C VAL A 193 2.65 3.01 -18.45
N GLN A 194 2.44 3.47 -17.22
CA GLN A 194 2.87 4.81 -16.79
C GLN A 194 4.38 4.97 -16.78
N MET A 195 5.12 3.97 -16.30
CA MET A 195 6.59 3.97 -16.31
C MET A 195 7.14 3.97 -17.73
N PHE A 196 6.51 3.21 -18.63
CA PHE A 196 6.88 3.19 -20.04
C PHE A 196 6.65 4.56 -20.70
N LEU A 197 5.49 5.17 -20.49
CA LEU A 197 5.18 6.51 -20.99
C LEU A 197 6.15 7.57 -20.45
N LEU A 198 6.48 7.51 -19.15
CA LEU A 198 7.49 8.38 -18.54
C LEU A 198 8.87 8.16 -19.16
N GLY A 199 9.23 6.91 -19.43
CA GLY A 199 10.44 6.54 -20.15
C GLY A 199 10.50 7.15 -21.54
N LEU A 200 9.38 7.16 -22.28
CA LEU A 200 9.30 7.76 -23.62
C LEU A 200 9.52 9.28 -23.55
N VAL A 201 8.85 9.96 -22.63
CA VAL A 201 8.99 11.43 -22.45
C VAL A 201 10.41 11.82 -22.05
N THR A 202 11.09 10.98 -21.27
CA THR A 202 12.46 11.24 -20.79
C THR A 202 13.56 10.73 -21.73
N GLY A 203 13.20 10.13 -22.88
CA GLY A 203 14.16 9.54 -23.83
C GLY A 203 14.89 8.30 -23.32
N LYS A 204 14.39 7.66 -22.24
CA LYS A 204 15.03 6.52 -21.56
C LYS A 204 14.18 5.24 -21.57
N ALA A 205 13.13 5.18 -22.41
CA ALA A 205 12.15 4.11 -22.40
C ALA A 205 12.72 2.72 -22.69
N THR A 206 13.79 2.65 -23.48
CA THR A 206 14.36 1.40 -24.01
C THR A 206 15.78 1.12 -23.53
N ALA A 207 16.36 2.01 -22.72
CA ALA A 207 17.67 1.79 -22.12
C ALA A 207 17.52 0.86 -20.91
N ILE A 208 17.54 -0.45 -21.17
CA ILE A 208 17.50 -1.51 -20.16
C ILE A 208 18.89 -2.18 -20.16
N PRO A 209 19.83 -1.74 -19.32
CA PRO A 209 21.13 -2.38 -19.19
C PRO A 209 20.99 -3.85 -18.77
N ALA A 210 21.99 -4.66 -19.11
CA ALA A 210 22.05 -6.02 -18.59
C ALA A 210 22.17 -5.99 -17.05
N LEU A 211 21.40 -6.85 -16.37
CA LEU A 211 21.46 -7.00 -14.92
C LEU A 211 22.61 -7.95 -14.55
N SER A 212 23.39 -7.56 -13.55
CA SER A 212 24.27 -8.48 -12.83
C SER A 212 23.45 -9.53 -12.05
N ALA A 213 24.10 -10.57 -11.56
CA ALA A 213 23.46 -11.59 -10.73
C ALA A 213 22.88 -11.01 -9.42
N ALA A 214 23.58 -10.04 -8.83
CA ALA A 214 23.12 -9.35 -7.62
C ALA A 214 21.90 -8.47 -7.91
N GLU A 215 21.93 -7.66 -8.97
CA GLU A 215 20.79 -6.82 -9.36
C GLU A 215 19.57 -7.68 -9.77
N THR A 216 19.81 -8.82 -10.43
CA THR A 216 18.74 -9.77 -10.78
C THR A 216 18.06 -10.34 -9.54
N SER A 217 18.82 -10.80 -8.56
CA SER A 217 18.25 -11.34 -7.32
C SER A 217 17.53 -10.28 -6.49
N ALA A 218 18.07 -9.06 -6.42
CA ALA A 218 17.40 -7.91 -5.81
C ALA A 218 16.08 -7.57 -6.52
N LEU A 219 16.09 -7.51 -7.85
CA LEU A 219 14.90 -7.23 -8.65
C LEU A 219 13.84 -8.31 -8.50
N LEU A 220 14.22 -9.60 -8.47
CA LEU A 220 13.31 -10.71 -8.19
C LEU A 220 12.65 -10.55 -6.82
N TYR A 221 13.43 -10.27 -5.78
CA TYR A 221 12.88 -10.02 -4.45
C TYR A 221 11.90 -8.84 -4.44
N LEU A 222 12.26 -7.72 -5.08
CA LEU A 222 11.41 -6.54 -5.15
C LEU A 222 10.14 -6.77 -5.97
N ALA A 223 10.19 -7.57 -7.03
CA ALA A 223 9.01 -7.89 -7.83
C ALA A 223 8.08 -8.87 -7.10
N LEU A 224 8.63 -9.93 -6.52
CA LEU A 224 7.84 -11.01 -5.92
C LEU A 224 7.37 -10.68 -4.51
N ALA A 225 8.30 -10.34 -3.61
CA ALA A 225 7.98 -10.12 -2.20
C ALA A 225 7.39 -8.72 -1.98
N LEU A 226 8.12 -7.68 -2.40
CA LEU A 226 7.69 -6.29 -2.19
C LEU A 226 6.47 -5.93 -3.05
N THR A 227 6.47 -6.24 -4.35
CA THR A 227 5.40 -5.76 -5.24
C THR A 227 4.20 -6.72 -5.23
N ALA A 228 4.35 -7.93 -5.75
CA ALA A 228 3.23 -8.87 -5.84
C ALA A 228 2.71 -9.30 -4.46
N GLY A 229 3.62 -9.69 -3.55
CA GLY A 229 3.31 -10.14 -2.20
C GLY A 229 2.71 -9.03 -1.33
N ALA A 230 3.44 -7.92 -1.15
CA ALA A 230 2.96 -6.85 -0.29
C ALA A 230 1.68 -6.19 -0.82
N PHE A 231 1.49 -6.04 -2.13
CA PHE A 231 0.21 -5.49 -2.66
C PHE A 231 -0.95 -6.43 -2.38
N LEU A 232 -0.77 -7.73 -2.60
CA LEU A 232 -1.83 -8.70 -2.30
C LEU A 232 -2.19 -8.68 -0.81
N LEU A 233 -1.18 -8.65 0.07
CA LEU A 233 -1.38 -8.54 1.52
C LEU A 233 -2.07 -7.23 1.89
N TRP A 234 -1.59 -6.10 1.39
CA TRP A 234 -2.14 -4.78 1.67
C TRP A 234 -3.59 -4.65 1.23
N PHE A 235 -3.91 -5.01 -0.02
CA PHE A 235 -5.29 -4.95 -0.51
C PHE A 235 -6.19 -5.96 0.20
N THR A 236 -5.66 -7.13 0.60
CA THR A 236 -6.40 -8.09 1.44
C THR A 236 -6.70 -7.48 2.80
N ALA A 237 -5.77 -6.75 3.41
CA ALA A 237 -6.00 -6.04 4.66
C ALA A 237 -7.12 -5.00 4.51
N LEU A 238 -7.08 -4.19 3.45
CA LEU A 238 -8.10 -3.18 3.18
C LEU A 238 -9.51 -3.77 2.92
N THR A 239 -9.63 -5.06 2.59
CA THR A 239 -10.95 -5.75 2.53
C THR A 239 -11.48 -6.19 3.90
N ARG A 240 -10.63 -6.21 4.94
CA ARG A 240 -10.89 -6.85 6.25
C ARG A 240 -10.87 -5.87 7.42
N ILE A 241 -10.12 -4.78 7.29
CA ILE A 241 -10.00 -3.71 8.27
C ILE A 241 -10.19 -2.36 7.59
N SER A 242 -10.52 -1.32 8.36
CA SER A 242 -10.74 0.00 7.78
C SER A 242 -9.42 0.65 7.34
N ALA A 243 -9.50 1.65 6.45
CA ALA A 243 -8.32 2.39 6.02
C ALA A 243 -7.62 3.08 7.20
N GLU A 244 -8.38 3.59 8.18
CA GLU A 244 -7.82 4.16 9.41
C GLU A 244 -7.00 3.11 10.20
N THR A 245 -7.50 1.86 10.30
CA THR A 245 -6.76 0.77 10.97
C THR A 245 -5.50 0.40 10.19
N ALA A 246 -5.63 0.22 8.88
CA ALA A 246 -4.52 -0.19 8.02
C ALA A 246 -3.40 0.86 8.00
N GLY A 247 -3.76 2.15 8.01
CA GLY A 247 -2.81 3.27 8.06
C GLY A 247 -1.88 3.25 9.26
N LEU A 248 -2.32 2.75 10.42
CA LEU A 248 -1.46 2.65 11.61
C LEU A 248 -0.26 1.73 11.35
N PHE A 249 -0.42 0.70 10.52
CA PHE A 249 0.65 -0.25 10.20
C PHE A 249 1.73 0.36 9.28
N VAL A 250 1.45 1.46 8.58
CA VAL A 250 2.46 2.18 7.79
C VAL A 250 3.63 2.63 8.67
N GLY A 251 3.38 2.97 9.95
CA GLY A 251 4.46 3.29 10.88
C GLY A 251 5.43 2.13 11.16
N LEU A 252 5.09 0.89 10.76
CA LEU A 252 6.03 -0.23 10.81
C LEU A 252 7.09 -0.16 9.71
N VAL A 253 6.89 0.60 8.63
CA VAL A 253 7.88 0.73 7.55
C VAL A 253 9.24 1.21 8.08
N PRO A 254 9.35 2.36 8.78
CA PRO A 254 10.64 2.82 9.30
C PRO A 254 11.24 1.87 10.35
N VAL A 255 10.40 1.23 11.17
CA VAL A 255 10.84 0.20 12.13
C VAL A 255 11.51 -0.96 11.39
N SER A 256 10.82 -1.51 10.40
CA SER A 256 11.28 -2.68 9.64
C SER A 256 12.52 -2.37 8.80
N ALA A 257 12.62 -1.14 8.29
CA ALA A 257 13.81 -0.64 7.60
C ALA A 257 15.01 -0.58 8.54
N ALA A 258 14.86 -0.04 9.76
CA ALA A 258 15.93 0.00 10.76
C ALA A 258 16.42 -1.41 11.14
N PHE A 259 15.51 -2.36 11.35
CA PHE A 259 15.87 -3.75 11.62
C PHE A 259 16.55 -4.43 10.43
N SER A 260 16.16 -4.11 9.20
CA SER A 260 16.78 -4.70 8.02
C SER A 260 18.20 -4.16 7.79
N GLY A 261 18.45 -2.89 8.12
CA GLY A 261 19.80 -2.32 8.16
C GLY A 261 20.71 -2.98 9.22
N LEU A 262 20.15 -3.34 10.38
CA LEU A 262 20.85 -4.10 11.43
C LEU A 262 21.30 -5.49 10.93
N VAL A 263 20.40 -6.24 10.28
CA VAL A 263 20.69 -7.60 9.78
C VAL A 263 21.73 -7.60 8.65
N LEU A 264 21.73 -6.56 7.81
CA LEU A 264 22.69 -6.40 6.70
C LEU A 264 24.05 -5.81 7.13
N ALA A 265 24.37 -5.87 8.43
CA ALA A 265 25.68 -5.58 9.04
C ALA A 265 26.15 -4.10 9.05
N GLN A 266 25.24 -3.13 9.21
CA GLN A 266 25.59 -1.70 9.27
C GLN A 266 25.47 -1.01 10.66
N GLY A 267 25.48 -1.76 11.76
CA GLY A 267 25.65 -1.19 13.12
C GLY A 267 24.59 -1.65 14.13
N SER A 268 24.51 -0.96 15.27
CA SER A 268 23.53 -1.22 16.34
C SER A 268 22.32 -0.30 16.22
N LEU A 269 21.13 -0.75 16.66
CA LEU A 269 19.98 0.13 16.82
C LEU A 269 20.32 1.25 17.81
N THR A 270 20.07 2.49 17.41
CA THR A 270 20.24 3.64 18.30
C THR A 270 19.16 3.64 19.38
N ALA A 271 19.41 4.31 20.50
CA ALA A 271 18.41 4.49 21.54
C ALA A 271 17.14 5.18 21.01
N SER A 272 17.27 6.11 20.05
CA SER A 272 16.14 6.75 19.38
C SER A 272 15.34 5.76 18.53
N GLN A 273 15.98 4.94 17.70
CA GLN A 273 15.29 3.92 16.89
C GLN A 273 14.54 2.91 17.76
N PHE A 274 15.12 2.52 18.89
CA PHE A 274 14.45 1.65 19.85
C PHE A 274 13.23 2.32 20.49
N ALA A 275 13.38 3.55 21.00
CA ALA A 275 12.29 4.31 21.60
C ALA A 275 11.15 4.57 20.59
N GLY A 276 11.49 4.96 19.36
CA GLY A 276 10.53 5.18 18.29
C GLY A 276 9.78 3.89 17.90
N THR A 277 10.47 2.75 17.88
CA THR A 277 9.85 1.43 17.65
C THR A 277 8.81 1.10 18.73
N LEU A 278 9.15 1.35 20.00
CA LEU A 278 8.21 1.15 21.12
C LEU A 278 6.99 2.06 21.01
N LEU A 279 7.17 3.32 20.60
CA LEU A 279 6.08 4.28 20.37
C LEU A 279 5.16 3.82 19.24
N VAL A 280 5.72 3.36 18.10
CA VAL A 280 4.94 2.79 16.99
C VAL A 280 4.13 1.58 17.48
N GLY A 281 4.78 0.64 18.17
CA GLY A 281 4.12 -0.55 18.72
C GLY A 281 2.98 -0.21 19.67
N ALA A 282 3.19 0.75 20.58
CA ALA A 282 2.17 1.24 21.50
C ALA A 282 1.00 1.90 20.75
N GLY A 283 1.27 2.77 19.78
CA GLY A 283 0.25 3.41 18.96
C GLY A 283 -0.61 2.41 18.19
N VAL A 284 0.01 1.42 17.54
CA VAL A 284 -0.69 0.34 16.84
C VAL A 284 -1.54 -0.47 17.83
N ALA A 285 -1.00 -0.86 18.99
CA ALA A 285 -1.74 -1.65 19.98
C ALA A 285 -2.97 -0.89 20.53
N VAL A 286 -2.82 0.41 20.83
CA VAL A 286 -3.93 1.27 21.27
C VAL A 286 -4.98 1.42 20.16
N GLY A 287 -4.55 1.66 18.92
CA GLY A 287 -5.45 1.84 17.79
C GLY A 287 -6.28 0.59 17.47
N ILE A 288 -5.66 -0.60 17.49
CA ILE A 288 -6.35 -1.86 17.25
C ILE A 288 -7.41 -2.14 18.32
N ARG A 289 -7.11 -1.86 19.61
CA ARG A 289 -8.05 -2.10 20.72
C ARG A 289 -9.27 -1.19 20.69
N ARG A 290 -9.10 0.05 20.22
CA ARG A 290 -10.15 1.08 20.31
C ARG A 290 -11.01 1.23 19.06
N GLN A 291 -10.64 0.63 17.94
CA GLN A 291 -11.43 0.70 16.70
C GLN A 291 -12.48 -0.43 16.62
N ARG A 292 -13.75 -0.05 16.46
CA ARG A 292 -14.83 -1.01 16.15
C ARG A 292 -14.68 -1.54 14.72
N PRO A 293 -15.06 -2.81 14.45
CA PRO A 293 -15.02 -3.36 13.09
C PRO A 293 -15.86 -2.48 12.15
N PRO A 294 -15.47 -2.34 10.86
CA PRO A 294 -16.33 -1.70 9.88
C PRO A 294 -17.68 -2.42 9.86
N LYS A 295 -18.79 -1.66 9.90
CA LYS A 295 -20.11 -2.24 9.64
C LYS A 295 -20.06 -2.84 8.22
N PRO A 296 -20.49 -4.10 8.02
CA PRO A 296 -20.63 -4.63 6.67
C PRO A 296 -21.50 -3.66 5.88
N SER A 297 -21.02 -3.23 4.72
CA SER A 297 -21.80 -2.45 3.78
C SER A 297 -22.95 -3.32 3.29
N THR A 298 -24.06 -3.26 4.00
CA THR A 298 -25.35 -3.79 3.57
C THR A 298 -25.83 -2.93 2.42
N THR A 299 -25.28 -3.12 1.21
CA THR A 299 -26.08 -2.86 0.03
C THR A 299 -27.27 -3.78 0.12
N LEU A 300 -28.42 -3.19 0.44
CA LEU A 300 -29.73 -3.78 0.40
C LEU A 300 -29.90 -4.49 -0.95
N VAL A 301 -29.63 -5.78 -1.00
CA VAL A 301 -30.46 -6.67 -1.81
C VAL A 301 -31.76 -6.71 -1.03
N SER A 302 -32.65 -5.76 -1.32
CA SER A 302 -34.07 -6.00 -1.06
C SER A 302 -34.37 -7.36 -1.68
N PRO A 303 -34.99 -8.31 -0.96
CA PRO A 303 -35.69 -9.37 -1.65
C PRO A 303 -36.59 -8.66 -2.65
N VAL A 304 -36.41 -8.94 -3.94
CA VAL A 304 -37.44 -8.62 -4.92
C VAL A 304 -38.71 -9.25 -4.37
N PRO A 305 -39.81 -8.50 -4.16
CA PRO A 305 -41.07 -9.12 -3.80
C PRO A 305 -41.37 -10.12 -4.90
N LEU A 306 -41.41 -11.41 -4.57
CA LEU A 306 -41.94 -12.42 -5.48
C LEU A 306 -43.37 -11.99 -5.76
N THR A 307 -43.58 -11.38 -6.93
CA THR A 307 -44.92 -11.11 -7.43
C THR A 307 -45.59 -12.48 -7.53
N PRO A 308 -46.72 -12.72 -6.84
CA PRO A 308 -47.39 -14.00 -6.97
C PRO A 308 -47.73 -14.21 -8.45
N LEU A 309 -47.30 -15.35 -8.99
CA LEU A 309 -47.66 -15.81 -10.33
C LEU A 309 -49.18 -15.76 -10.44
N VAL A 310 -49.67 -14.92 -11.35
CA VAL A 310 -51.07 -14.94 -11.79
C VAL A 310 -51.36 -16.36 -12.28
N PRO A 311 -52.37 -17.08 -11.73
CA PRO A 311 -52.76 -18.37 -12.25
C PRO A 311 -53.21 -18.21 -13.70
N LEU A 312 -52.65 -19.01 -14.61
CA LEU A 312 -53.15 -19.12 -15.98
C LEU A 312 -54.62 -19.55 -15.92
N PRO A 313 -55.53 -18.91 -16.67
CA PRO A 313 -56.90 -19.37 -16.76
C PRO A 313 -56.91 -20.79 -17.33
N ALA A 314 -57.64 -21.69 -16.66
CA ALA A 314 -57.93 -23.01 -17.17
C ALA A 314 -58.75 -22.84 -18.47
N GLU A 315 -58.13 -23.06 -19.62
CA GLU A 315 -58.88 -23.23 -20.85
C GLU A 315 -59.61 -24.58 -20.78
N ALA A 316 -60.93 -24.48 -20.89
CA ALA A 316 -61.85 -25.57 -21.02
C ALA A 316 -61.77 -26.17 -22.44
N ASN A 317 -61.42 -27.46 -22.53
CA ASN A 317 -62.05 -28.50 -23.34
C ASN A 317 -61.20 -29.79 -23.33
#